data_AF-A0A3C1LHE1-F1
#
_entry.id   AF-A0A3C1LHE1-F1
#
_cell.length_a   1.000
_cell.length_b   1.000
_cell.length_c   1.000
_cell.angle_alpha   90.00
_cell.angle_beta   90.00
_cell.angle_gamma   90.00
#
_symmetry.space_group_name_H-M   'P 1'
#
loop_
_entity.id
_entity.type
_entity.pdbx_description
1 polymer ?
#
loop_
_entity_poly.entity_id
_entity_poly.type
_entity_poly.pdbx_seq_one_letter_code
_entity_poly.pdbx_strand_id
1 'polypeptide(L)'
;IKDNPITTPAVMIGFQTGNNLRNALVESSVVVTLAPPTNTDSDYDNGIIAHEYAHGISTRLTGGPANSGCLGNAEQMGEGWSDYYSLMMTTNWASVQPTDGAQNRGIGTYVIGQNPVTGRGIRTYAYSGNLSINPWNFSQLSSIPTGRPHTVGEIWCATLWDMTWELIGVDGINRNFFNPNGVGGNSVAMKLVTEAMKLQPCGPGFLDGRDAILKADSIFFNGRYRCAIWNAFARRGMGAGAVQGSSNSLTDQLSDFSVPSSASVFKTSNITSAAQGQEVTYTLSTRCDCSPQSNLRIIDTLPTNVTWISGGTYNA
;
A
#
# COMPACT_ATOMS: atom_id res chain seq x y z
N ILE A 1 -37.35 -19.08 6.44
CA ILE A 1 -37.23 -18.72 7.86
C ILE A 1 -37.26 -17.20 7.89
N LYS A 2 -38.38 -16.59 8.31
CA LYS A 2 -38.39 -15.14 8.58
C LYS A 2 -37.88 -15.02 10.00
N ASP A 3 -36.70 -14.45 10.19
CA ASP A 3 -36.22 -14.14 11.53
C ASP A 3 -37.24 -13.25 12.24
N ASN A 4 -37.41 -13.49 13.54
CA ASN A 4 -38.26 -12.65 14.37
C ASN A 4 -37.81 -11.19 14.24
N PRO A 5 -38.72 -10.21 14.19
CA PRO A 5 -38.34 -8.82 14.19
C PRO A 5 -37.48 -8.54 15.43
N ILE A 6 -36.25 -8.06 15.21
CA ILE A 6 -35.37 -7.60 16.28
C ILE A 6 -36.00 -6.32 16.82
N THR A 7 -36.64 -6.40 17.99
CA THR A 7 -37.27 -5.26 18.66
C THR A 7 -36.34 -4.56 19.65
N THR A 8 -35.13 -5.09 19.85
CA THR A 8 -34.14 -4.50 20.74
C THR A 8 -33.35 -3.44 19.98
N PRO A 9 -33.46 -2.15 20.35
CA PRO A 9 -32.61 -1.13 19.75
C PRO A 9 -31.15 -1.43 20.07
N ALA A 10 -30.31 -1.51 19.03
CA ALA A 10 -28.86 -1.56 19.19
C ALA A 10 -28.31 -0.15 19.00
N VAL A 11 -27.56 0.35 19.99
CA VAL A 11 -26.88 1.64 19.90
C VAL A 11 -25.45 1.49 20.42
N MET A 12 -24.49 1.99 19.66
CA MET A 12 -23.11 2.08 20.14
C MET A 12 -23.03 3.18 21.21
N ILE A 13 -22.42 2.86 22.35
CA ILE A 13 -22.12 3.83 23.41
C ILE A 13 -20.63 3.81 23.70
N GLY A 14 -20.07 4.98 24.05
CA GLY A 14 -18.67 5.06 24.45
C GLY A 14 -18.38 4.19 25.68
N PHE A 15 -17.17 3.63 25.76
CA PHE A 15 -16.76 2.71 26.83
C PHE A 15 -17.04 3.26 28.24
N GLN A 16 -16.74 4.53 28.49
CA GLN A 16 -17.00 5.16 29.78
C GLN A 16 -18.49 5.24 30.09
N THR A 17 -19.31 5.63 29.11
CA THR A 17 -20.78 5.65 29.23
C THR A 17 -21.31 4.24 29.49
N GLY A 18 -20.79 3.22 28.78
CA GLY A 18 -21.14 1.82 29.00
C GLY A 18 -20.80 1.34 30.42
N ASN A 19 -19.63 1.68 30.95
CA ASN A 19 -19.27 1.37 32.33
C ASN A 19 -20.19 2.08 33.34
N ASN A 20 -20.53 3.36 33.09
CA ASN A 20 -21.44 4.11 33.95
C ASN A 20 -22.84 3.47 33.98
N LEU A 21 -23.37 3.08 32.81
CA LEU A 21 -24.65 2.38 32.70
C LEU A 21 -24.61 1.01 33.38
N ARG A 22 -23.55 0.23 33.15
CA ARG A 22 -23.35 -1.08 33.80
C ARG A 22 -23.38 -0.95 35.32
N ASN A 23 -22.63 0.01 35.88
CA ASN A 23 -22.58 0.21 37.33
C ASN A 23 -23.92 0.68 37.89
N ALA A 24 -24.63 1.57 37.19
CA ALA A 24 -25.95 2.03 37.62
C ALA A 24 -27.02 0.92 37.57
N LEU A 25 -26.92 -0.02 36.62
CA LEU A 25 -27.81 -1.17 36.48
C LEU A 25 -27.69 -2.20 37.61
N VAL A 26 -26.58 -2.21 38.35
CA VAL A 26 -26.42 -3.07 39.54
C VAL A 26 -27.33 -2.62 40.68
N GLU A 27 -27.56 -1.31 40.78
CA GLU A 27 -28.30 -0.69 41.90
C GLU A 27 -29.79 -0.52 41.59
N SER A 28 -30.17 -0.21 40.34
CA SER A 28 -31.56 0.03 39.95
C SER A 28 -31.76 0.01 38.43
N SER A 29 -33.02 0.11 37.98
CA SER A 29 -33.35 0.33 36.57
C SER A 29 -32.81 1.67 36.09
N VAL A 30 -32.08 1.69 34.97
CA VAL A 30 -31.60 2.92 34.34
C VAL A 30 -32.53 3.33 33.21
N VAL A 31 -32.98 4.60 33.23
CA VAL A 31 -33.75 5.21 32.14
C VAL A 31 -32.81 6.14 31.38
N VAL A 32 -32.67 5.92 30.07
CA VAL A 32 -31.84 6.73 29.18
C VAL A 32 -32.68 7.36 28.08
N THR A 33 -32.29 8.56 27.67
CA THR A 33 -32.77 9.19 26.44
C THR A 33 -31.65 9.09 25.42
N LEU A 34 -31.93 8.50 24.26
CA LEU A 34 -30.97 8.55 23.14
C LEU A 34 -30.94 9.99 22.62
N ALA A 35 -29.74 10.52 22.40
CA ALA A 35 -29.60 11.71 21.58
C ALA A 35 -30.27 11.45 20.22
N PRO A 36 -30.82 12.48 19.54
CA PRO A 36 -31.42 12.30 18.23
C PRO A 36 -30.43 11.52 17.36
N PRO A 37 -30.80 10.34 16.85
CA PRO A 37 -29.90 9.60 16.01
C PRO A 37 -29.55 10.49 14.81
N THR A 38 -28.27 10.58 14.48
CA THR A 38 -27.98 10.46 13.05
C THR A 38 -28.49 9.06 12.72
N ASN A 39 -29.65 8.94 12.07
CA ASN A 39 -30.28 7.67 11.70
C ASN A 39 -29.41 6.95 10.65
N THR A 40 -28.20 6.58 11.04
CA THR A 40 -27.15 6.11 10.17
C THR A 40 -26.56 4.88 10.81
N ASP A 41 -26.98 3.74 10.30
CA ASP A 41 -26.50 2.43 10.69
C ASP A 41 -25.28 2.08 9.82
N SER A 42 -24.17 1.69 10.47
CA SER A 42 -22.91 1.37 9.78
C SER A 42 -23.03 0.26 8.77
N ASP A 43 -24.05 -0.60 8.91
CA ASP A 43 -24.29 -1.70 7.98
C ASP A 43 -24.72 -1.20 6.59
N TYR A 44 -25.15 0.06 6.48
CA TYR A 44 -25.46 0.73 5.20
C TYR A 44 -24.26 1.51 4.62
N ASP A 45 -23.13 1.58 5.32
CA ASP A 45 -21.88 2.11 4.77
C ASP A 45 -21.04 0.94 4.20
N ASN A 46 -21.11 0.75 2.89
CA ASN A 46 -20.33 -0.28 2.18
C ASN A 46 -18.83 -0.18 2.46
N GLY A 47 -18.32 1.01 2.79
CA GLY A 47 -16.93 1.20 3.14
C GLY A 47 -16.57 0.57 4.48
N ILE A 48 -17.47 0.61 5.46
CA ILE A 48 -17.29 -0.05 6.77
C ILE A 48 -17.36 -1.56 6.60
N ILE A 49 -18.37 -2.08 5.89
CA ILE A 49 -18.48 -3.52 5.65
C ILE A 49 -17.22 -4.09 4.96
N ALA A 50 -16.71 -3.39 3.94
CA ALA A 50 -15.47 -3.80 3.27
C ALA A 50 -14.25 -3.75 4.20
N HIS A 51 -14.17 -2.74 5.08
CA HIS A 51 -13.12 -2.61 6.08
C HIS A 51 -13.13 -3.78 7.07
N GLU A 52 -14.28 -4.08 7.68
CA GLU A 52 -14.39 -5.16 8.66
C GLU A 52 -14.09 -6.53 8.04
N TYR A 53 -14.54 -6.77 6.80
CA TYR A 53 -14.23 -8.01 6.10
C TYR A 53 -12.72 -8.14 5.81
N ALA A 54 -12.06 -7.03 5.50
CA ALA A 54 -10.63 -7.00 5.21
C ALA A 54 -9.73 -7.26 6.44
N HIS A 55 -10.23 -7.08 7.67
CA HIS A 55 -9.55 -7.62 8.86
C HIS A 55 -9.44 -9.14 8.79
N GLY A 56 -10.51 -9.83 8.39
CA GLY A 56 -10.50 -11.28 8.21
C GLY A 56 -9.49 -11.71 7.14
N ILE A 57 -9.40 -10.98 6.03
CA ILE A 57 -8.44 -11.23 4.96
C ILE A 57 -7.00 -11.06 5.48
N SER A 58 -6.66 -9.87 5.98
CA SER A 58 -5.30 -9.54 6.40
C SER A 58 -4.80 -10.44 7.54
N THR A 59 -5.66 -10.73 8.52
CA THR A 59 -5.35 -11.60 9.66
C THR A 59 -5.10 -13.05 9.25
N ARG A 60 -5.82 -13.56 8.24
CA ARG A 60 -5.66 -14.95 7.78
C ARG A 60 -4.53 -15.13 6.77
N LEU A 61 -4.20 -14.09 6.01
CA LEU A 61 -3.11 -14.17 5.04
C LEU A 61 -1.75 -13.95 5.71
N THR A 62 -1.65 -13.02 6.67
CA THR A 62 -0.39 -12.68 7.34
C THR A 62 0.10 -13.80 8.25
N GLY A 63 1.31 -14.30 8.01
CA GLY A 63 1.88 -15.40 8.79
C GLY A 63 1.21 -16.76 8.59
N GLY A 64 0.31 -16.85 7.61
CA GLY A 64 -0.34 -18.09 7.17
C GLY A 64 -1.70 -18.38 7.85
N PRO A 65 -2.55 -19.22 7.21
CA PRO A 65 -3.96 -19.37 7.57
C PRO A 65 -4.22 -19.97 8.95
N ALA A 66 -3.23 -20.66 9.55
CA ALA A 66 -3.33 -21.25 10.87
C ALA A 66 -3.00 -20.27 12.02
N ASN A 67 -2.48 -19.08 11.72
CA ASN A 67 -2.05 -18.11 12.72
C ASN A 67 -2.78 -16.77 12.55
N SER A 68 -3.73 -16.49 13.45
CA SER A 68 -4.47 -15.21 13.46
C SER A 68 -3.85 -14.15 14.39
N GLY A 69 -2.64 -14.38 14.90
CA GLY A 69 -1.98 -13.51 15.89
C GLY A 69 -0.93 -12.56 15.30
N CYS A 70 -0.78 -12.51 13.98
CA CYS A 70 0.38 -11.87 13.34
C CYS A 70 0.31 -10.35 13.16
N LEU A 71 -0.80 -9.72 13.54
CA LEU A 71 -1.04 -8.28 13.39
C LEU A 71 -1.33 -7.63 14.75
N GLY A 72 -0.50 -7.93 15.74
CA GLY A 72 -0.60 -7.38 17.10
C GLY A 72 0.57 -6.47 17.51
N ASN A 73 1.58 -6.33 16.66
CA ASN A 73 2.75 -5.49 16.93
C ASN A 73 2.44 -3.99 16.75
N ALA A 74 3.34 -3.12 17.20
CA ALA A 74 3.11 -1.68 17.23
C ALA A 74 2.91 -1.09 15.82
N GLU A 75 3.75 -1.48 14.86
CA GLU A 75 3.68 -1.06 13.45
C GLU A 75 2.69 -1.86 12.60
N GLN A 76 1.78 -2.64 13.20
CA GLN A 76 0.88 -3.49 12.43
C GLN A 76 0.07 -2.68 11.40
N MET A 77 -0.17 -3.28 10.24
CA MET A 77 -0.78 -2.62 9.07
C MET A 77 -2.25 -3.01 8.85
N GLY A 78 -2.86 -3.76 9.78
CA GLY A 78 -4.23 -4.28 9.76
C GLY A 78 -5.28 -3.26 9.32
N GLU A 79 -5.38 -2.19 10.11
CA GLU A 79 -6.29 -1.06 9.87
C GLU A 79 -6.08 -0.40 8.49
N GLY A 80 -4.81 -0.30 8.06
CA GLY A 80 -4.46 0.32 6.79
C GLY A 80 -4.84 -0.56 5.59
N TRP A 81 -4.67 -1.89 5.69
CA TRP A 81 -5.19 -2.79 4.66
C TRP A 81 -6.71 -2.75 4.60
N SER A 82 -7.38 -2.68 5.74
CA SER A 82 -8.84 -2.63 5.80
C SER A 82 -9.39 -1.36 5.14
N ASP A 83 -8.80 -0.20 5.45
CA ASP A 83 -9.12 1.05 4.73
C ASP A 83 -8.79 0.97 3.25
N TYR A 84 -7.66 0.36 2.87
CA TYR A 84 -7.31 0.21 1.46
C TYR A 84 -8.35 -0.60 0.69
N TYR A 85 -8.80 -1.73 1.24
CA TYR A 85 -9.89 -2.52 0.67
C TYR A 85 -11.18 -1.71 0.57
N SER A 86 -11.51 -0.93 1.60
CA SER A 86 -12.65 0.00 1.57
C SER A 86 -12.57 0.97 0.40
N LEU A 87 -11.41 1.61 0.19
CA LEU A 87 -11.16 2.52 -0.93
C LEU A 87 -11.34 1.83 -2.28
N MET A 88 -10.73 0.66 -2.46
CA MET A 88 -10.77 -0.10 -3.71
C MET A 88 -12.19 -0.56 -4.04
N MET A 89 -12.96 -1.01 -3.04
CA MET A 89 -14.31 -1.56 -3.24
C MET A 89 -15.37 -0.48 -3.46
N THR A 90 -15.18 0.71 -2.89
CA THR A 90 -16.16 1.80 -2.96
C THR A 90 -15.85 2.85 -4.02
N THR A 91 -14.68 2.78 -4.66
CA THR A 91 -14.35 3.65 -5.80
C THR A 91 -15.14 3.21 -7.03
N ASN A 92 -15.83 4.16 -7.67
CA ASN A 92 -16.53 3.89 -8.93
C ASN A 92 -15.54 3.85 -10.11
N TRP A 93 -14.89 2.71 -10.30
CA TRP A 93 -13.87 2.51 -11.34
C TRP A 93 -14.37 2.70 -12.77
N ALA A 94 -15.68 2.57 -13.01
CA ALA A 94 -16.28 2.79 -14.32
C ALA A 94 -16.20 4.26 -14.76
N SER A 95 -16.23 5.21 -13.81
CA SER A 95 -16.26 6.66 -14.12
C SER A 95 -15.06 7.45 -13.60
N VAL A 96 -14.25 6.88 -12.69
CA VAL A 96 -13.12 7.59 -12.06
C VAL A 96 -12.10 8.10 -13.07
N GLN A 97 -11.53 9.26 -12.87
CA GLN A 97 -10.47 9.81 -13.72
C GLN A 97 -9.10 9.67 -13.05
N PRO A 98 -7.99 9.58 -13.82
CA PRO A 98 -6.64 9.61 -13.24
C PRO A 98 -6.39 10.78 -12.28
N THR A 99 -7.02 11.93 -12.52
CA THR A 99 -6.94 13.13 -11.67
C THR A 99 -7.64 12.98 -10.33
N ASP A 100 -8.53 12.00 -10.16
CA ASP A 100 -9.30 11.82 -8.93
C ASP A 100 -8.42 11.29 -7.78
N GLY A 101 -7.24 10.72 -8.09
CA GLY A 101 -6.31 10.27 -7.07
C GLY A 101 -5.83 11.36 -6.12
N ALA A 102 -5.82 12.62 -6.58
CA ALA A 102 -5.46 13.78 -5.78
C ALA A 102 -6.66 14.39 -5.00
N GLN A 103 -7.89 13.90 -5.21
CA GLN A 103 -9.08 14.42 -4.52
C GLN A 103 -9.28 13.77 -3.16
N ASN A 104 -10.19 14.32 -2.36
CA ASN A 104 -10.51 13.80 -1.03
C ASN A 104 -11.29 12.48 -1.13
N ARG A 105 -10.82 11.46 -0.43
CA ARG A 105 -11.55 10.20 -0.24
C ARG A 105 -11.62 9.84 1.25
N GLY A 106 -12.76 10.15 1.88
CA GLY A 106 -13.02 9.83 3.28
C GLY A 106 -13.50 8.40 3.51
N ILE A 107 -13.40 7.95 4.76
CA ILE A 107 -13.95 6.68 5.28
C ILE A 107 -15.07 6.98 6.27
N GLY A 108 -16.18 6.24 6.21
CA GLY A 108 -17.26 6.36 7.17
C GLY A 108 -18.01 7.71 7.10
N THR A 109 -18.09 8.33 5.92
CA THR A 109 -18.74 9.64 5.77
C THR A 109 -20.26 9.54 5.97
N TYR A 110 -20.86 8.41 5.60
CA TYR A 110 -22.30 8.16 5.80
C TYR A 110 -22.65 8.08 7.29
N VAL A 111 -21.89 7.29 8.07
CA VAL A 111 -22.20 7.03 9.49
C VAL A 111 -22.09 8.25 10.40
N ILE A 112 -21.37 9.29 9.97
CA ILE A 112 -21.28 10.57 10.66
C ILE A 112 -22.19 11.64 10.04
N GLY A 113 -23.06 11.27 9.10
CA GLY A 113 -23.99 12.17 8.43
C GLY A 113 -23.31 13.28 7.60
N GLN A 114 -22.12 13.02 7.06
CA GLN A 114 -21.36 14.03 6.31
C GLN A 114 -21.93 14.23 4.90
N ASN A 115 -22.33 15.46 4.58
CA ASN A 115 -22.87 15.86 3.27
C ASN A 115 -22.14 17.12 2.75
N PRO A 116 -21.51 17.10 1.56
CA PRO A 116 -21.35 15.95 0.67
C PRO A 116 -20.46 14.85 1.26
N VAL A 117 -20.65 13.60 0.81
CA VAL A 117 -19.91 12.41 1.26
C VAL A 117 -18.43 12.39 0.82
N THR A 118 -17.91 13.52 0.32
CA THR A 118 -16.52 13.72 -0.14
C THR A 118 -15.62 14.35 0.93
N GLY A 119 -16.13 14.54 2.15
CA GLY A 119 -15.32 15.05 3.24
C GLY A 119 -14.38 14.01 3.85
N ARG A 120 -13.70 14.41 4.93
CA ARG A 120 -12.65 13.61 5.62
C ARG A 120 -13.14 12.27 6.16
N GLY A 121 -14.37 12.21 6.66
CA GLY A 121 -14.85 11.05 7.41
C GLY A 121 -14.18 10.95 8.80
N ILE A 122 -13.96 9.71 9.24
CA ILE A 122 -13.51 9.39 10.61
C ILE A 122 -11.99 9.34 10.80
N ARG A 123 -11.19 9.43 9.73
CA ARG A 123 -9.71 9.36 9.76
C ARG A 123 -9.07 10.73 9.90
N THR A 124 -7.86 10.85 10.42
CA THR A 124 -7.17 12.15 10.69
C THR A 124 -7.08 13.03 9.44
N TYR A 125 -6.84 12.43 8.27
CA TYR A 125 -6.90 13.09 6.97
C TYR A 125 -7.74 12.27 5.99
N ALA A 126 -8.33 12.92 4.98
CA ALA A 126 -8.92 12.19 3.85
C ALA A 126 -7.79 11.47 3.10
N TYR A 127 -8.04 10.29 2.53
CA TYR A 127 -7.06 9.68 1.63
C TYR A 127 -6.98 10.50 0.35
N SER A 128 -5.75 10.83 -0.05
CA SER A 128 -5.47 11.67 -1.21
C SER A 128 -4.00 11.54 -1.59
N GLY A 129 -3.75 11.49 -2.89
CA GLY A 129 -2.43 11.66 -3.50
C GLY A 129 -1.91 13.08 -3.41
N ASN A 130 -2.65 14.06 -2.88
CA ASN A 130 -2.14 15.40 -2.60
C ASN A 130 -1.62 15.49 -1.15
N LEU A 131 -0.31 15.70 -0.95
CA LEU A 131 0.30 15.77 0.39
C LEU A 131 -0.16 16.99 1.20
N SER A 132 -0.72 18.02 0.57
CA SER A 132 -1.36 19.12 1.31
C SER A 132 -2.71 18.73 1.92
N ILE A 133 -3.36 17.68 1.41
CA ILE A 133 -4.59 17.11 1.98
C ILE A 133 -4.24 16.00 2.96
N ASN A 134 -3.33 15.10 2.57
CA ASN A 134 -2.90 13.97 3.39
C ASN A 134 -1.37 13.97 3.54
N PRO A 135 -0.83 14.64 4.59
CA PRO A 135 0.60 14.79 4.79
C PRO A 135 1.27 13.55 5.40
N TRP A 136 0.50 12.48 5.68
CA TRP A 136 1.02 11.29 6.36
C TRP A 136 2.26 10.72 5.65
N ASN A 137 3.31 10.49 6.43
CA ASN A 137 4.52 9.81 6.01
C ASN A 137 5.14 9.01 7.17
N PHE A 138 6.09 8.16 6.84
CA PHE A 138 6.70 7.18 7.73
C PHE A 138 7.34 7.77 9.00
N SER A 139 7.88 8.99 8.93
CA SER A 139 8.54 9.63 10.10
C SER A 139 7.54 9.94 11.21
N GLN A 140 6.26 10.13 10.85
CA GLN A 140 5.21 10.53 11.77
C GLN A 140 4.68 9.38 12.62
N LEU A 141 5.08 8.12 12.36
CA LEU A 141 4.81 7.01 13.28
C LEU A 141 5.25 7.35 14.71
N SER A 142 6.38 8.06 14.86
CA SER A 142 6.94 8.48 16.15
C SER A 142 6.07 9.46 16.95
N SER A 143 5.12 10.11 16.27
CA SER A 143 4.15 11.01 16.91
C SER A 143 2.88 10.30 17.39
N ILE A 144 2.70 9.03 17.04
CA ILE A 144 1.51 8.25 17.36
C ILE A 144 1.67 7.56 18.71
N PRO A 145 0.77 7.80 19.68
CA PRO A 145 0.79 7.06 20.95
C PRO A 145 0.63 5.55 20.72
N THR A 146 1.28 4.75 21.56
CA THR A 146 1.13 3.29 21.53
C THR A 146 -0.34 2.86 21.68
N GLY A 147 -0.71 1.77 21.01
CA GLY A 147 -2.09 1.27 21.02
C GLY A 147 -3.08 2.07 20.17
N ARG A 148 -2.60 2.84 19.16
CA ARG A 148 -3.43 3.55 18.19
C ARG A 148 -3.32 2.94 16.78
N PRO A 149 -3.80 1.69 16.59
CA PRO A 149 -3.65 0.98 15.32
C PRO A 149 -4.30 1.72 14.14
N HIS A 150 -5.42 2.42 14.37
CA HIS A 150 -6.10 3.18 13.31
C HIS A 150 -5.20 4.24 12.69
N THR A 151 -4.54 5.07 13.51
CA THR A 151 -3.67 6.16 13.01
C THR A 151 -2.40 5.61 12.36
N VAL A 152 -1.86 4.49 12.87
CA VAL A 152 -0.78 3.76 12.19
C VAL A 152 -1.27 3.31 10.80
N GLY A 153 -2.44 2.69 10.73
CA GLY A 153 -3.06 2.24 9.48
C GLY A 153 -3.29 3.36 8.46
N GLU A 154 -3.58 4.59 8.90
CA GLU A 154 -3.77 5.73 7.99
C GLU A 154 -2.52 6.01 7.15
N ILE A 155 -1.32 5.93 7.74
CA ILE A 155 -0.06 6.13 7.00
C ILE A 155 0.13 5.02 5.97
N TRP A 156 -0.14 3.77 6.37
CA TRP A 156 -0.03 2.60 5.50
C TRP A 156 -1.00 2.69 4.31
N CYS A 157 -2.28 2.91 4.57
CA CYS A 157 -3.31 3.02 3.53
C CYS A 157 -3.02 4.18 2.57
N ALA A 158 -2.59 5.35 3.08
CA ALA A 158 -2.25 6.49 2.23
C ALA A 158 -1.11 6.15 1.25
N THR A 159 -0.16 5.31 1.67
CA THR A 159 0.93 4.82 0.82
C THR A 159 0.44 3.86 -0.25
N LEU A 160 -0.44 2.92 0.10
CA LEU A 160 -1.06 2.00 -0.86
C LEU A 160 -1.97 2.71 -1.86
N TRP A 161 -2.63 3.79 -1.43
CA TRP A 161 -3.42 4.64 -2.30
C TRP A 161 -2.54 5.35 -3.33
N ASP A 162 -1.43 5.96 -2.92
CA ASP A 162 -0.45 6.53 -3.84
C ASP A 162 0.08 5.48 -4.83
N MET A 163 0.41 4.27 -4.34
CA MET A 163 0.88 3.16 -5.17
C MET A 163 -0.16 2.77 -6.23
N THR A 164 -1.43 2.76 -5.87
CA THR A 164 -2.52 2.42 -6.81
C THR A 164 -2.55 3.40 -7.98
N TRP A 165 -2.35 4.69 -7.72
CA TRP A 165 -2.33 5.71 -8.77
C TRP A 165 -1.05 5.69 -9.61
N GLU A 166 0.12 5.41 -9.01
CA GLU A 166 1.35 5.16 -9.76
C GLU A 166 1.20 3.96 -10.71
N LEU A 167 0.58 2.87 -10.25
CA LEU A 167 0.31 1.68 -11.07
C LEU A 167 -0.71 1.97 -12.19
N ILE A 168 -1.74 2.77 -11.91
CA ILE A 168 -2.68 3.27 -12.93
C ILE A 168 -1.95 4.10 -13.97
N GLY A 169 -0.93 4.86 -13.59
CA GLY A 169 -0.08 5.60 -14.54
C GLY A 169 0.64 4.68 -15.54
N VAL A 170 0.96 3.44 -15.15
CA VAL A 170 1.63 2.46 -16.00
C VAL A 170 0.66 1.76 -16.95
N ASP A 171 -0.48 1.25 -16.44
CA ASP A 171 -1.37 0.33 -17.20
C ASP A 171 -2.82 0.83 -17.34
N GLY A 172 -3.08 2.08 -16.98
CA GLY A 172 -4.42 2.66 -17.04
C GLY A 172 -5.36 2.08 -15.98
N ILE A 173 -6.67 2.35 -16.14
CA ILE A 173 -7.71 1.94 -15.20
C ILE A 173 -8.49 0.77 -15.80
N ASN A 174 -8.56 -0.35 -15.08
CA ASN A 174 -9.56 -1.37 -15.33
C ASN A 174 -10.93 -0.82 -14.94
N ARG A 175 -11.76 -0.52 -15.95
CA ARG A 175 -13.11 0.05 -15.79
C ARG A 175 -14.12 -0.94 -15.23
N ASN A 176 -13.86 -2.24 -15.35
CA ASN A 176 -14.66 -3.30 -14.73
C ASN A 176 -13.79 -4.02 -13.68
N PHE A 177 -13.62 -3.39 -12.52
CA PHE A 177 -12.75 -3.87 -11.45
C PHE A 177 -13.05 -5.30 -10.99
N PHE A 178 -14.32 -5.74 -11.08
CA PHE A 178 -14.76 -7.07 -10.68
C PHE A 178 -14.56 -8.14 -11.77
N ASN A 179 -14.10 -7.77 -12.96
CA ASN A 179 -13.68 -8.75 -13.96
C ASN A 179 -12.31 -9.33 -13.55
N PRO A 180 -12.21 -10.63 -13.21
CA PRO A 180 -10.95 -11.24 -12.79
C PRO A 180 -9.88 -11.26 -13.87
N ASN A 181 -10.27 -11.10 -15.14
CA ASN A 181 -9.38 -11.01 -16.29
C ASN A 181 -9.16 -9.55 -16.75
N GLY A 182 -9.71 -8.57 -16.01
CA GLY A 182 -9.56 -7.17 -16.35
C GLY A 182 -8.13 -6.70 -16.18
N VAL A 183 -7.63 -5.94 -17.15
CA VAL A 183 -6.27 -5.40 -17.16
C VAL A 183 -6.33 -3.94 -16.73
N GLY A 184 -5.45 -3.54 -15.82
CA GLY A 184 -5.31 -2.16 -15.36
C GLY A 184 -4.52 -2.05 -14.06
N GLY A 185 -3.93 -0.89 -13.82
CA GLY A 185 -3.09 -0.62 -12.65
C GLY A 185 -3.81 -0.78 -11.32
N ASN A 186 -5.11 -0.47 -11.25
CA ASN A 186 -5.94 -0.72 -10.06
C ASN A 186 -6.13 -2.22 -9.77
N SER A 187 -6.28 -3.06 -10.80
CA SER A 187 -6.35 -4.52 -10.63
C SER A 187 -5.00 -5.10 -10.22
N VAL A 188 -3.91 -4.60 -10.79
CA VAL A 188 -2.54 -4.93 -10.39
C VAL A 188 -2.30 -4.56 -8.93
N ALA A 189 -2.65 -3.34 -8.52
CA ALA A 189 -2.49 -2.86 -7.14
C ALA A 189 -3.20 -3.77 -6.14
N MET A 190 -4.47 -4.11 -6.41
CA MET A 190 -5.25 -5.02 -5.57
C MET A 190 -4.59 -6.40 -5.45
N LYS A 191 -4.10 -6.94 -6.57
CA LYS A 191 -3.39 -8.22 -6.59
C LYS A 191 -2.11 -8.16 -5.75
N LEU A 192 -1.28 -7.14 -5.95
CA LEU A 192 -0.02 -6.97 -5.24
C LEU A 192 -0.24 -6.83 -3.72
N VAL A 193 -1.19 -5.99 -3.29
CA VAL A 193 -1.51 -5.82 -1.86
C VAL A 193 -1.97 -7.13 -1.23
N THR A 194 -2.82 -7.89 -1.92
CA THR A 194 -3.35 -9.17 -1.41
C THR A 194 -2.27 -10.25 -1.34
N GLU A 195 -1.40 -10.34 -2.34
CA GLU A 195 -0.32 -11.33 -2.34
C GLU A 195 0.79 -10.94 -1.35
N ALA A 196 1.04 -9.65 -1.13
CA ALA A 196 2.02 -9.19 -0.14
C ALA A 196 1.66 -9.65 1.28
N MET A 197 0.38 -9.62 1.66
CA MET A 197 -0.06 -10.14 2.96
C MET A 197 0.34 -11.61 3.17
N LYS A 198 0.39 -12.42 2.11
CA LYS A 198 0.81 -13.82 2.17
C LYS A 198 2.32 -14.00 2.25
N LEU A 199 3.07 -13.02 1.73
CA LEU A 199 4.53 -13.08 1.58
C LEU A 199 5.27 -12.44 2.75
N GLN A 200 4.66 -11.47 3.43
CA GLN A 200 5.26 -10.80 4.57
C GLN A 200 5.37 -11.73 5.79
N PRO A 201 6.33 -11.48 6.71
CA PRO A 201 6.47 -12.25 7.93
C PRO A 201 5.30 -12.04 8.91
N CYS A 202 5.26 -12.86 9.95
CA CYS A 202 4.39 -12.61 11.11
C CYS A 202 4.96 -11.44 11.95
N GLY A 203 4.10 -10.53 12.41
CA GLY A 203 4.52 -9.31 13.11
C GLY A 203 5.32 -8.31 12.24
N PRO A 204 4.88 -8.03 10.99
CA PRO A 204 5.63 -7.18 10.07
C PRO A 204 5.62 -5.71 10.51
N GLY A 205 6.68 -4.98 10.20
CA GLY A 205 6.64 -3.52 10.12
C GLY A 205 6.35 -3.02 8.71
N PHE A 206 6.41 -1.70 8.51
CA PHE A 206 6.01 -1.10 7.22
C PHE A 206 6.93 -1.47 6.06
N LEU A 207 8.25 -1.55 6.29
CA LEU A 207 9.20 -1.91 5.25
C LEU A 207 9.12 -3.40 4.91
N ASP A 208 8.78 -4.26 5.87
CA ASP A 208 8.45 -5.67 5.58
C ASP A 208 7.25 -5.76 4.62
N GLY A 209 6.20 -4.96 4.85
CA GLY A 209 5.04 -4.87 3.97
C GLY A 209 5.39 -4.37 2.56
N ARG A 210 6.21 -3.30 2.47
CA ARG A 210 6.73 -2.78 1.18
C ARG A 210 7.49 -3.86 0.42
N ASP A 211 8.42 -4.52 1.11
CA ASP A 211 9.30 -5.51 0.48
C ASP A 211 8.51 -6.75 0.04
N ALA A 212 7.45 -7.12 0.77
CA ALA A 212 6.51 -8.14 0.35
C ALA A 212 5.72 -7.74 -0.91
N ILE A 213 5.34 -6.47 -1.07
CA ILE A 213 4.71 -5.96 -2.30
C ILE A 213 5.68 -6.01 -3.48
N LEU A 214 6.93 -5.57 -3.30
CA LEU A 214 7.99 -5.69 -4.31
C LEU A 214 8.26 -7.15 -4.67
N LYS A 215 8.20 -8.05 -3.67
CA LYS A 215 8.33 -9.49 -3.90
C LYS A 215 7.16 -10.03 -4.71
N ALA A 216 5.93 -9.62 -4.40
CA ALA A 216 4.75 -9.99 -5.19
C ALA A 216 4.89 -9.53 -6.66
N ASP A 217 5.36 -8.29 -6.90
CA ASP A 217 5.62 -7.78 -8.25
C ASP A 217 6.67 -8.62 -8.99
N SER A 218 7.74 -9.02 -8.31
CA SER A 218 8.75 -9.90 -8.90
C SER A 218 8.20 -11.28 -9.31
N ILE A 219 7.26 -11.84 -8.53
CA ILE A 219 6.70 -13.18 -8.76
C ILE A 219 5.63 -13.16 -9.84
N PHE A 220 4.70 -12.21 -9.77
CA PHE A 220 3.49 -12.22 -10.61
C PHE A 220 3.63 -11.38 -11.88
N PHE A 221 4.57 -10.42 -11.90
CA PHE A 221 4.72 -9.46 -12.99
C PHE A 221 6.18 -9.25 -13.42
N ASN A 222 7.09 -10.13 -13.00
CA ASN A 222 8.52 -10.08 -13.35
C ASN A 222 9.18 -8.72 -13.04
N GLY A 223 8.72 -8.02 -12.00
CA GLY A 223 9.30 -6.73 -11.60
C GLY A 223 8.86 -5.55 -12.48
N ARG A 224 7.83 -5.70 -13.32
CA ARG A 224 7.37 -4.66 -14.25
C ARG A 224 7.00 -3.37 -13.54
N TYR A 225 6.39 -3.46 -12.36
CA TYR A 225 5.86 -2.29 -11.64
C TYR A 225 6.77 -1.77 -10.54
N ARG A 226 7.96 -2.37 -10.38
CA ARG A 226 8.96 -2.04 -9.35
C ARG A 226 9.15 -0.54 -9.14
N CYS A 227 9.24 0.24 -10.21
CA CYS A 227 9.50 1.69 -10.07
C CYS A 227 8.27 2.50 -9.68
N ALA A 228 7.08 2.13 -10.13
CA ALA A 228 5.83 2.73 -9.64
C ALA A 228 5.65 2.47 -8.13
N ILE A 229 5.97 1.25 -7.68
CA ILE A 229 5.96 0.89 -6.26
C ILE A 229 6.98 1.74 -5.49
N TRP A 230 8.24 1.79 -5.94
CA TRP A 230 9.27 2.60 -5.27
C TRP A 230 8.91 4.08 -5.20
N ASN A 231 8.36 4.66 -6.27
CA ASN A 231 7.93 6.05 -6.28
C ASN A 231 6.90 6.34 -5.19
N ALA A 232 5.85 5.52 -5.07
CA ALA A 232 4.81 5.70 -4.07
C ALA A 232 5.33 5.55 -2.63
N PHE A 233 6.13 4.53 -2.37
CA PHE A 233 6.69 4.28 -1.04
C PHE A 233 7.71 5.35 -0.64
N ALA A 234 8.65 5.68 -1.52
CA ALA A 234 9.64 6.73 -1.28
C ALA A 234 8.98 8.09 -1.03
N ARG A 235 7.92 8.41 -1.78
CA ARG A 235 7.14 9.65 -1.57
C ARG A 235 6.60 9.82 -0.16
N ARG A 236 6.28 8.72 0.54
CA ARG A 236 5.83 8.72 1.94
C ARG A 236 6.92 8.31 2.94
N GLY A 237 8.20 8.43 2.57
CA GLY A 237 9.33 8.23 3.47
C GLY A 237 9.76 6.78 3.64
N MET A 238 9.25 5.85 2.82
CA MET A 238 9.61 4.42 2.82
C MET A 238 10.54 4.09 1.64
N GLY A 239 11.48 4.99 1.34
CA GLY A 239 12.43 4.91 0.25
C GLY A 239 13.52 3.86 0.43
N ALA A 240 14.44 3.79 -0.54
CA ALA A 240 15.45 2.75 -0.64
C ALA A 240 16.39 2.70 0.57
N GLY A 241 16.65 3.85 1.21
CA GLY A 241 17.47 3.99 2.41
C GLY A 241 16.69 4.02 3.72
N ALA A 242 15.37 3.79 3.70
CA ALA A 242 14.55 3.86 4.91
C ALA A 242 14.92 2.71 5.86
N VAL A 243 14.88 2.98 7.16
CA VAL A 243 15.15 1.99 8.20
C VAL A 243 13.88 1.78 9.00
N GLN A 244 13.47 0.52 9.16
CA GLN A 244 12.28 0.17 9.92
C GLN A 244 12.52 0.25 11.42
N GLY A 245 13.65 -0.28 11.89
CA GLY A 245 13.82 -0.58 13.31
C GLY A 245 13.03 -1.83 13.71
N SER A 246 12.53 -1.85 14.94
CA SER A 246 11.70 -2.91 15.49
C SER A 246 10.23 -2.70 15.16
N SER A 247 9.56 -3.72 14.61
CA SER A 247 8.11 -3.65 14.35
C SER A 247 7.25 -3.51 15.62
N ASN A 248 7.86 -3.61 16.81
CA ASN A 248 7.24 -3.38 18.12
C ASN A 248 7.49 -1.95 18.67
N SER A 249 8.14 -1.09 17.90
CA SER A 249 8.41 0.31 18.24
C SER A 249 7.83 1.20 17.15
N LEU A 250 7.33 2.37 17.54
CA LEU A 250 6.87 3.40 16.60
C LEU A 250 7.88 4.55 16.48
N THR A 251 9.04 4.46 17.13
CA THR A 251 9.93 5.61 17.38
C THR A 251 11.35 5.45 16.87
N ASP A 252 11.72 4.31 16.32
CA ASP A 252 13.08 3.95 15.90
C ASP A 252 13.27 3.85 14.38
N GLN A 253 12.21 4.10 13.63
CA GLN A 253 12.24 4.19 12.18
C GLN A 253 12.91 5.48 11.68
N LEU A 254 13.60 5.38 10.55
CA LEU A 254 14.20 6.50 9.84
C LEU A 254 13.63 6.55 8.42
N SER A 255 13.03 7.68 8.07
CA SER A 255 12.51 7.89 6.73
C SER A 255 13.61 8.13 5.71
N ASP A 256 13.34 7.67 4.50
CA ASP A 256 14.09 8.03 3.30
C ASP A 256 13.12 8.27 2.15
N PHE A 257 13.46 9.22 1.28
CA PHE A 257 12.62 9.59 0.14
C PHE A 257 13.27 9.25 -1.20
N SER A 258 14.38 8.50 -1.18
CA SER A 258 15.08 8.09 -2.39
C SER A 258 14.46 6.83 -3.01
N VAL A 259 14.60 6.69 -4.32
CA VAL A 259 14.29 5.47 -5.06
C VAL A 259 15.60 4.81 -5.51
N PRO A 260 15.62 3.49 -5.78
CA PRO A 260 16.83 2.84 -6.30
C PRO A 260 17.32 3.50 -7.60
N SER A 261 18.59 3.90 -7.58
CA SER A 261 19.23 4.70 -8.63
C SER A 261 20.42 4.00 -9.29
N SER A 262 20.67 2.73 -9.01
CA SER A 262 21.73 1.97 -9.68
C SER A 262 21.50 1.84 -11.19
N ALA A 263 22.59 1.63 -11.92
CA ALA A 263 22.57 1.26 -13.33
C ALA A 263 23.25 -0.11 -13.50
N SER A 264 22.57 -1.02 -14.19
CA SER A 264 23.11 -2.32 -14.58
C SER A 264 23.69 -2.24 -15.99
N VAL A 265 24.85 -2.85 -16.21
CA VAL A 265 25.50 -2.97 -17.53
C VAL A 265 25.34 -4.40 -18.03
N PHE A 266 24.91 -4.56 -19.27
CA PHE A 266 24.80 -5.84 -19.96
C PHE A 266 25.74 -5.87 -21.15
N LYS A 267 26.52 -6.95 -21.27
CA LYS A 267 27.38 -7.22 -22.41
C LYS A 267 26.84 -8.42 -23.17
N THR A 268 26.57 -8.25 -24.46
CA THR A 268 26.24 -9.34 -25.38
C THR A 268 27.27 -9.40 -26.49
N SER A 269 27.37 -10.56 -27.15
CA SER A 269 28.11 -10.73 -28.39
C SER A 269 27.18 -11.19 -29.49
N ASN A 270 27.50 -10.85 -30.75
CA ASN A 270 26.77 -11.36 -31.91
C ASN A 270 26.97 -12.87 -32.13
N ILE A 271 28.07 -13.44 -31.63
CA ILE A 271 28.42 -14.86 -31.73
C ILE A 271 28.98 -15.40 -30.41
N THR A 272 28.76 -16.69 -30.14
CA THR A 272 29.24 -17.39 -28.93
C THR A 272 30.63 -17.99 -29.10
N SER A 273 31.08 -18.20 -30.34
CA SER A 273 32.40 -18.69 -30.72
C SER A 273 32.80 -18.13 -32.08
N ALA A 274 34.09 -17.87 -32.28
CA ALA A 274 34.63 -17.33 -33.52
C ALA A 274 35.88 -18.10 -33.94
N ALA A 275 36.04 -18.36 -35.24
CA ALA A 275 37.32 -18.83 -35.76
C ALA A 275 38.36 -17.70 -35.73
N GLN A 276 39.66 -18.04 -35.79
CA GLN A 276 40.71 -17.04 -35.90
C GLN A 276 40.48 -16.14 -37.13
N GLY A 277 40.50 -14.82 -36.93
CA GLY A 277 40.26 -13.83 -37.98
C GLY A 277 38.79 -13.47 -38.23
N GLN A 278 37.84 -14.15 -37.59
CA GLN A 278 36.42 -13.77 -37.65
C GLN A 278 36.13 -12.61 -36.68
N GLU A 279 35.40 -11.61 -37.17
CA GLU A 279 35.01 -10.45 -36.36
C GLU A 279 33.94 -10.81 -35.30
N VAL A 280 34.13 -10.32 -34.08
CA VAL A 280 33.18 -10.42 -32.98
C VAL A 280 32.73 -9.00 -32.61
N THR A 281 31.42 -8.77 -32.59
CA THR A 281 30.82 -7.53 -32.13
C THR A 281 30.33 -7.71 -30.69
N TYR A 282 30.87 -6.92 -29.78
CA TYR A 282 30.33 -6.80 -28.42
C TYR A 282 29.37 -5.60 -28.34
N THR A 283 28.18 -5.81 -27.79
CA THR A 283 27.23 -4.73 -27.52
C THR A 283 27.11 -4.55 -26.02
N LEU A 284 27.45 -3.35 -25.55
CA LEU A 284 27.22 -2.92 -24.17
C LEU A 284 25.92 -2.13 -24.13
N SER A 285 25.02 -2.49 -23.22
CA SER A 285 23.79 -1.75 -22.94
C SER A 285 23.68 -1.48 -21.45
N THR A 286 23.00 -0.39 -21.10
CA THR A 286 22.72 -0.03 -19.72
C THR A 286 21.23 0.03 -19.48
N ARG A 287 20.83 -0.38 -18.27
CA ARG A 287 19.49 -0.16 -17.75
C ARG A 287 19.62 0.54 -16.41
N CYS A 288 19.04 1.73 -16.30
CA CYS A 288 18.86 2.40 -15.02
C CYS A 288 17.70 1.73 -14.27
N ASP A 289 17.75 1.75 -12.94
CA ASP A 289 16.64 1.30 -12.11
C ASP A 289 15.47 2.30 -12.16
N CYS A 290 15.13 2.93 -11.04
CA CYS A 290 13.93 3.76 -10.92
C CYS A 290 14.23 5.26 -10.98
N SER A 291 15.49 5.62 -11.18
CA SER A 291 15.93 7.00 -11.39
C SER A 291 16.84 7.08 -12.62
N PRO A 292 16.60 8.03 -13.54
CA PRO A 292 17.49 8.28 -14.67
C PRO A 292 18.91 8.60 -14.19
N GLN A 293 19.92 7.94 -14.75
CA GLN A 293 21.32 8.24 -14.47
C GLN A 293 21.95 9.01 -15.64
N SER A 294 22.81 9.97 -15.33
CA SER A 294 23.59 10.75 -16.29
C SER A 294 25.08 10.58 -16.04
N ASN A 295 25.92 10.91 -17.03
CA ASN A 295 27.37 10.85 -16.95
C ASN A 295 27.94 9.45 -16.60
N LEU A 296 27.21 8.38 -16.96
CA LEU A 296 27.70 7.01 -16.80
C LEU A 296 28.90 6.76 -17.72
N ARG A 297 30.04 6.37 -17.13
CA ARG A 297 31.19 5.87 -17.87
C ARG A 297 31.19 4.34 -17.82
N ILE A 298 30.91 3.71 -18.95
CA ILE A 298 30.97 2.25 -19.10
C ILE A 298 32.38 1.88 -19.59
N ILE A 299 33.03 0.97 -18.88
CA ILE A 299 34.36 0.47 -19.23
C ILE A 299 34.25 -1.05 -19.37
N ASP A 300 34.76 -1.58 -20.48
CA ASP A 300 34.88 -3.02 -20.71
C ASP A 300 36.34 -3.33 -21.06
N THR A 301 36.86 -4.40 -20.47
CA THR A 301 38.22 -4.87 -20.77
C THR A 301 38.11 -5.96 -21.83
N LEU A 302 38.71 -5.68 -23.00
CA LEU A 302 38.77 -6.68 -24.06
C LEU A 302 39.61 -7.89 -23.61
N PRO A 303 39.16 -9.13 -23.87
CA PRO A 303 39.98 -10.31 -23.67
C PRO A 303 41.32 -10.23 -24.43
N THR A 304 42.38 -10.84 -23.90
CA THR A 304 43.72 -10.80 -24.51
C THR A 304 43.81 -11.48 -25.87
N ASN A 305 42.83 -12.31 -26.23
CA ASN A 305 42.74 -13.03 -27.50
C ASN A 305 41.89 -12.32 -28.57
N VAL A 306 41.47 -11.08 -28.34
CA VAL A 306 40.81 -10.25 -29.36
C VAL A 306 41.61 -8.97 -29.60
N THR A 307 41.52 -8.43 -30.82
CA THR A 307 42.10 -7.15 -31.18
C THR A 307 40.98 -6.18 -31.49
N TRP A 308 41.06 -4.95 -30.97
CA TRP A 308 40.09 -3.91 -31.27
C TRP A 308 40.15 -3.54 -32.76
N ILE A 309 39.00 -3.52 -33.43
CA ILE A 309 38.87 -3.16 -34.86
C ILE A 309 38.24 -1.76 -34.99
N SER A 310 37.06 -1.54 -34.40
CA SER A 310 36.34 -0.26 -34.46
C SER A 310 35.26 -0.15 -33.37
N GLY A 311 34.71 1.06 -33.17
CA GLY A 311 33.63 1.36 -32.23
C GLY A 311 34.10 1.73 -30.81
N GLY A 312 33.39 2.69 -30.18
CA GLY A 312 33.74 3.21 -28.85
C GLY A 312 35.07 3.97 -28.81
N THR A 313 35.58 4.20 -27.59
CA THR A 313 36.93 4.72 -27.34
C THR A 313 37.78 3.61 -26.76
N TYR A 314 38.81 3.16 -27.47
CA TYR A 314 39.77 2.16 -27.00
C TYR A 314 41.01 2.85 -26.46
N ASN A 315 41.33 2.66 -25.18
CA ASN A 315 42.64 3.02 -24.64
C ASN A 315 43.52 1.76 -24.63
N ALA A 316 44.50 1.72 -25.52
CA ALA A 316 45.49 0.67 -25.59
C ALA A 316 46.42 0.69 -24.37
#